data_AF-A0A292S3Q2-F1
#
_entry.id   AF-A0A292S3Q2-F1
#
_cell.length_a   1.000
_cell.length_b   1.000
_cell.length_c   1.000
_cell.angle_alpha   90.00
_cell.angle_beta   90.00
_cell.angle_gamma   90.00
#
_symmetry.space_group_name_H-M   'P 1'
#
loop_
_entity.id
_entity.type
_entity.pdbx_description
1 polymer ?
#
loop_
_entity_poly.entity_id
_entity_poly.type
_entity_poly.pdbx_seq_one_letter_code
_entity_poly.pdbx_strand_id
1 'polypeptide(L)'
;AKNLTALLNSAFSSERVDCIDDICKKWESKDHQFIDIMISIIDVSTPKAAHMGVIRDYIQMENIDKFKDFYTKPDKYGRGLMHHAALRSPEEFEESILLLDQLFSYDDLDEVMLMHDKKGKIPAQMSDNAAITAFEYFKARPELIAEMLLSKDNQDGSILQNASTVRLPETAFRILQTEPEKLAEILSMNHEDYGTVYLAHAMQNSHLAPIFEDKIVELATDSDLPVEQSIKLLEANNLHPQIVEFLQMQNKN
;
A
#
# COMPACT_ATOMS: atom_id res chain seq x y z
N ALA A 1 18.79 30.05 -0.99
CA ALA A 1 18.71 28.77 -0.24
C ALA A 1 18.08 28.94 1.15
N LYS A 2 18.80 29.36 2.21
CA LYS A 2 18.28 29.34 3.61
C LYS A 2 16.93 30.04 3.84
N ASN A 3 16.70 31.21 3.24
CA ASN A 3 15.41 31.92 3.38
C ASN A 3 14.25 31.23 2.64
N LEU A 4 14.54 30.57 1.50
CA LEU A 4 13.51 29.84 0.75
C LEU A 4 13.08 28.58 1.51
N THR A 5 14.04 27.84 2.07
CA THR A 5 13.76 26.63 2.87
C THR A 5 12.84 26.95 4.05
N ALA A 6 13.12 28.02 4.79
CA ALA A 6 12.30 28.44 5.92
C ALA A 6 10.88 28.87 5.47
N LEU A 7 10.77 29.60 4.36
CA LEU A 7 9.48 30.04 3.82
C LEU A 7 8.63 28.87 3.32
N LEU A 8 9.21 27.96 2.54
CA LEU A 8 8.52 26.78 2.03
C LEU A 8 8.09 25.86 3.17
N ASN A 9 9.00 25.47 4.05
CA ASN A 9 8.66 24.59 5.18
C ASN A 9 7.60 25.23 6.08
N SER A 10 7.64 26.56 6.29
CA SER A 10 6.58 27.27 6.99
C SER A 10 5.25 27.25 6.23
N ALA A 11 5.25 27.39 4.91
CA ALA A 11 4.03 27.37 4.09
C ALA A 11 3.39 25.97 4.09
N PHE A 12 4.19 24.91 3.89
CA PHE A 12 3.72 23.52 4.00
C PHE A 12 3.16 23.20 5.38
N SER A 13 3.88 23.60 6.44
CA SER A 13 3.46 23.33 7.83
C SER A 13 2.20 24.11 8.24
N SER A 14 1.90 25.22 7.57
CA SER A 14 0.70 26.04 7.84
C SER A 14 -0.46 25.75 6.89
N GLU A 15 -0.31 24.72 6.03
CA GLU A 15 -1.32 24.27 5.08
C GLU A 15 -1.80 25.37 4.11
N ARG A 16 -0.93 26.34 3.82
CA ARG A 16 -1.25 27.51 3.00
C ARG A 16 -0.86 27.29 1.54
N VAL A 17 -1.75 26.60 0.81
CA VAL A 17 -1.61 26.28 -0.62
C VAL A 17 -1.37 27.54 -1.47
N ASP A 18 -2.10 28.62 -1.17
CA ASP A 18 -1.98 29.94 -1.82
C ASP A 18 -0.57 30.55 -1.67
N CYS A 19 0.03 30.40 -0.49
CA CYS A 19 1.38 30.88 -0.23
C CYS A 19 2.45 30.08 -0.98
N ILE A 20 2.22 28.78 -1.18
CA ILE A 20 3.13 27.94 -1.99
C ILE A 20 3.09 28.40 -3.44
N ASP A 21 1.89 28.63 -3.99
CA ASP A 21 1.71 29.15 -5.36
C ASP A 21 2.43 30.50 -5.55
N ASP A 22 2.22 31.42 -4.62
CA ASP A 22 2.86 32.74 -4.60
C ASP A 22 4.39 32.66 -4.54
N ILE A 23 4.93 31.71 -3.77
CA ILE A 23 6.38 31.47 -3.69
C ILE A 23 6.87 30.90 -5.01
N CYS A 24 6.17 29.91 -5.58
CA CYS A 24 6.57 29.26 -6.83
C CYS A 24 6.65 30.24 -7.99
N LYS A 25 5.60 31.01 -8.22
CA LYS A 25 5.54 32.03 -9.28
C LYS A 25 6.66 33.08 -9.20
N LYS A 26 7.00 33.51 -7.98
CA LYS A 26 8.05 34.53 -7.76
C LYS A 26 9.47 33.99 -7.96
N TRP A 27 9.68 32.69 -7.80
CA TRP A 27 11.01 32.07 -7.88
C TRP A 27 11.31 31.46 -9.25
N GLU A 28 10.33 30.80 -9.88
CA GLU A 28 10.47 30.28 -11.25
C GLU A 28 10.88 31.39 -12.23
N SER A 29 10.26 32.57 -12.13
CA SER A 29 10.60 33.75 -12.93
C SER A 29 12.03 34.27 -12.74
N LYS A 30 12.76 33.77 -11.73
CA LYS A 30 14.11 34.22 -11.38
C LYS A 30 15.17 33.12 -11.51
N ASP A 31 14.79 31.85 -11.49
CA ASP A 31 15.75 30.73 -11.43
C ASP A 31 15.22 29.48 -12.16
N HIS A 32 15.91 29.08 -13.22
CA HIS A 32 15.60 27.86 -13.98
C HIS A 32 15.94 26.56 -13.22
N GLN A 33 16.63 26.63 -12.07
CA GLN A 33 16.91 25.48 -11.18
C GLN A 33 15.94 25.39 -9.99
N PHE A 34 14.86 26.18 -9.99
CA PHE A 34 13.95 26.29 -8.85
C PHE A 34 13.40 24.96 -8.35
N ILE A 35 12.98 24.07 -9.25
CA ILE A 35 12.40 22.76 -8.91
C ILE A 35 13.40 21.89 -8.13
N ASP A 36 14.67 21.84 -8.57
CA ASP A 36 15.72 21.06 -7.92
C ASP A 36 15.98 21.57 -6.49
N ILE A 37 15.95 22.89 -6.33
CA ILE A 37 16.12 23.55 -5.03
C ILE A 37 14.90 23.26 -4.13
N MET A 38 13.68 23.30 -4.65
CA MET A 38 12.48 22.96 -3.87
C MET A 38 12.52 21.51 -3.39
N ILE A 39 12.69 20.55 -4.30
CA ILE A 39 12.72 19.11 -4.00
C ILE A 39 13.80 18.77 -2.97
N SER A 40 14.97 19.42 -3.07
CA SER A 40 16.08 19.15 -2.16
C SER A 40 15.83 19.64 -0.73
N ILE A 41 15.11 20.76 -0.53
CA ILE A 41 14.99 21.42 0.78
C ILE A 41 13.70 21.14 1.54
N ILE A 42 12.67 20.59 0.88
CA ILE A 42 11.39 20.28 1.53
C ILE A 42 11.54 19.04 2.44
N ASP A 43 11.01 19.16 3.66
CA ASP A 43 10.80 18.03 4.57
C ASP A 43 9.59 17.22 4.10
N VAL A 44 9.82 16.02 3.57
CA VAL A 44 8.79 15.14 2.99
C VAL A 44 7.68 14.74 3.96
N SER A 45 7.83 14.95 5.26
CA SER A 45 6.76 14.71 6.24
C SER A 45 5.66 15.79 6.23
N THR A 46 5.89 16.93 5.56
CA THR A 46 5.01 18.11 5.60
C THR A 46 4.11 18.32 4.36
N PRO A 47 4.54 18.05 3.11
CA PRO A 47 3.70 18.27 1.94
C PRO A 47 2.47 17.38 1.95
N LYS A 48 1.36 17.96 1.50
CA LYS A 48 0.08 17.30 1.28
C LYS A 48 -0.21 17.23 -0.20
N ALA A 49 -1.15 16.38 -0.62
CA ALA A 49 -1.56 16.23 -2.02
C ALA A 49 -1.86 17.59 -2.68
N ALA A 50 -2.65 18.46 -2.02
CA ALA A 50 -2.95 19.80 -2.51
C ALA A 50 -1.68 20.66 -2.74
N HIS A 51 -0.70 20.58 -1.85
CA HIS A 51 0.57 21.29 -2.04
C HIS A 51 1.36 20.72 -3.21
N MET A 52 1.35 19.40 -3.38
CA MET A 52 2.02 18.72 -4.48
C MET A 52 1.37 19.03 -5.82
N GLY A 53 0.04 19.19 -5.86
CA GLY A 53 -0.70 19.64 -7.03
C GLY A 53 -0.26 21.01 -7.52
N VAL A 54 -0.01 21.96 -6.60
CA VAL A 54 0.56 23.26 -6.96
C VAL A 54 1.97 23.10 -7.51
N ILE A 55 2.84 22.35 -6.83
CA ILE A 55 4.24 22.16 -7.29
C ILE A 55 4.28 21.55 -8.68
N ARG A 56 3.41 20.57 -8.97
CA ARG A 56 3.27 19.93 -10.29
C ARG A 56 3.05 20.99 -11.38
N ASP A 57 2.21 21.99 -11.15
CA ASP A 57 1.89 23.00 -12.17
C ASP A 57 3.11 23.86 -12.59
N TYR A 58 4.14 23.88 -11.76
CA TYR A 58 5.42 24.54 -12.01
C TYR A 58 6.53 23.59 -12.49
N ILE A 59 6.24 22.29 -12.62
CA ILE A 59 7.17 21.30 -13.14
C ILE A 59 6.96 21.15 -14.65
N GLN A 60 8.04 21.40 -15.39
CA GLN A 60 8.08 21.11 -16.82
C GLN A 60 8.11 19.60 -17.04
N MET A 61 7.43 19.09 -18.09
CA MET A 61 7.32 17.65 -18.35
C MET A 61 8.68 16.93 -18.45
N GLU A 62 9.73 17.63 -18.92
CA GLU A 62 11.10 17.12 -18.97
C GLU A 62 11.77 16.88 -17.60
N ASN A 63 11.13 17.34 -16.52
CA ASN A 63 11.60 17.18 -15.14
C ASN A 63 10.67 16.27 -14.30
N ILE A 64 9.78 15.50 -14.94
CA ILE A 64 8.81 14.65 -14.24
C ILE A 64 9.49 13.57 -13.36
N ASP A 65 10.62 13.03 -13.82
CA ASP A 65 11.42 12.05 -13.08
C ASP A 65 11.90 12.61 -11.73
N LYS A 66 12.17 13.92 -11.67
CA LYS A 66 12.56 14.57 -10.41
C LYS A 66 11.40 14.62 -9.42
N PHE A 67 10.16 14.68 -9.92
CA PHE A 67 8.97 14.57 -9.08
C PHE A 67 8.84 13.16 -8.51
N LYS A 68 9.15 12.13 -9.29
CA LYS A 68 9.24 10.74 -8.80
C LYS A 68 10.28 10.63 -7.69
N ASP A 69 11.48 11.16 -7.90
CA ASP A 69 12.52 11.21 -6.87
C ASP A 69 12.06 11.87 -5.58
N PHE A 70 11.15 12.86 -5.66
CA PHE A 70 10.62 13.50 -4.47
C PHE A 70 9.63 12.63 -3.70
N TYR A 71 8.76 11.90 -4.40
CA TYR A 71 7.84 10.96 -3.77
C TYR A 71 8.53 9.76 -3.13
N THR A 72 9.63 9.32 -3.74
CA THR A 72 10.47 8.23 -3.22
C THR A 72 11.60 8.73 -2.33
N LYS A 73 11.76 10.03 -2.10
CA LYS A 73 12.79 10.56 -1.20
C LYS A 73 12.49 10.14 0.25
N PRO A 74 13.32 9.28 0.87
CA PRO A 74 13.05 8.83 2.23
C PRO A 74 13.42 9.91 3.26
N ASP A 75 12.60 10.05 4.30
CA ASP A 75 12.98 10.78 5.51
C ASP A 75 13.95 9.95 6.39
N LYS A 76 14.24 10.46 7.60
CA LYS A 76 15.09 9.75 8.58
C LYS A 76 14.56 8.37 9.01
N TYR A 77 13.27 8.08 8.80
CA TYR A 77 12.61 6.81 9.05
C TYR A 77 12.45 5.95 7.79
N GLY A 78 12.97 6.38 6.65
CA GLY A 78 12.79 5.67 5.38
C GLY A 78 11.48 5.98 4.68
N ARG A 79 10.66 6.88 5.22
CA ARG A 79 9.31 7.13 4.70
C ARG A 79 9.35 8.13 3.56
N GLY A 80 8.77 7.75 2.43
CA GLY A 80 8.44 8.67 1.33
C GLY A 80 7.12 9.41 1.57
N LEU A 81 6.69 10.21 0.59
CA LEU A 81 5.45 10.99 0.70
C LEU A 81 4.20 10.14 0.87
N MET A 82 4.12 9.00 0.17
CA MET A 82 2.95 8.11 0.26
C MET A 82 2.78 7.48 1.64
N HIS A 83 3.87 7.24 2.37
CA HIS A 83 3.81 6.78 3.75
C HIS A 83 3.18 7.84 4.66
N HIS A 84 3.58 9.10 4.48
CA HIS A 84 3.03 10.21 5.27
C HIS A 84 1.58 10.50 4.90
N ALA A 85 1.21 10.44 3.62
CA ALA A 85 -0.17 10.57 3.18
C ALA A 85 -1.05 9.46 3.81
N ALA A 86 -0.60 8.21 3.78
CA ALA A 86 -1.28 7.06 4.38
C ALA A 86 -1.46 7.16 5.91
N LEU A 87 -0.58 7.89 6.60
CA LEU A 87 -0.66 8.12 8.05
C LEU A 87 -1.59 9.29 8.44
N ARG A 88 -2.00 10.15 7.49
CA ARG A 88 -2.81 11.33 7.78
C ARG A 88 -4.31 11.03 7.72
N SER A 89 -4.82 10.73 6.53
CA SER A 89 -6.23 10.40 6.33
C SER A 89 -6.43 9.59 5.04
N PRO A 90 -7.56 8.86 4.92
CA PRO A 90 -7.92 8.17 3.67
C PRO A 90 -8.00 9.12 2.48
N GLU A 91 -8.58 10.31 2.66
CA GLU A 91 -8.79 11.30 1.61
C GLU A 91 -7.45 11.86 1.11
N GLU A 92 -6.56 12.23 2.03
CA GLU A 92 -5.21 12.73 1.70
C GLU A 92 -4.38 11.67 0.96
N PHE A 93 -4.54 10.39 1.32
CA PHE A 93 -3.88 9.30 0.64
C PHE A 93 -4.45 9.08 -0.77
N GLU A 94 -5.77 9.08 -0.93
CA GLU A 94 -6.44 8.97 -2.23
C GLU A 94 -6.06 10.13 -3.17
N GLU A 95 -6.11 11.38 -2.69
CA GLU A 95 -5.70 12.54 -3.46
C GLU A 95 -4.23 12.45 -3.91
N SER A 96 -3.36 11.90 -3.05
CA SER A 96 -1.96 11.67 -3.40
C SER A 96 -1.82 10.61 -4.50
N ILE A 97 -2.57 9.51 -4.43
CA ILE A 97 -2.57 8.48 -5.49
C ILE A 97 -3.07 9.07 -6.81
N LEU A 98 -4.20 9.81 -6.79
CA LEU A 98 -4.77 10.46 -7.97
C LEU A 98 -3.78 11.41 -8.65
N LEU A 99 -3.02 12.16 -7.86
CA LEU A 99 -1.99 13.04 -8.40
C LEU A 99 -0.87 12.24 -9.07
N LEU A 100 -0.42 11.13 -8.48
CA LEU A 100 0.63 10.30 -9.05
C LEU A 100 0.18 9.59 -10.33
N ASP A 101 -1.04 9.07 -10.36
CA ASP A 101 -1.62 8.35 -11.52
C ASP A 101 -1.76 9.26 -12.76
N GLN A 102 -1.89 10.58 -12.56
CA GLN A 102 -1.87 11.57 -13.65
C GLN A 102 -0.47 11.82 -14.23
N LEU A 103 0.58 11.45 -13.49
CA LEU A 103 1.95 11.87 -13.76
C LEU A 103 2.88 10.73 -14.13
N PHE A 104 2.63 9.55 -13.59
CA PHE A 104 3.52 8.41 -13.65
C PHE A 104 2.95 7.31 -14.54
N SER A 105 3.85 6.51 -15.10
CA SER A 105 3.47 5.23 -15.68
C SER A 105 2.96 4.30 -14.57
N TYR A 106 2.26 3.23 -14.96
CA TYR A 106 1.83 2.22 -13.99
C TYR A 106 3.00 1.55 -13.26
N ASP A 107 4.10 1.29 -13.96
CA ASP A 107 5.31 0.71 -13.35
C ASP A 107 5.90 1.64 -12.28
N ASP A 108 5.98 2.94 -12.58
CA ASP A 108 6.48 3.94 -11.63
C ASP A 108 5.56 4.10 -10.41
N LEU A 109 4.24 4.03 -10.62
CA LEU A 109 3.26 4.10 -9.56
C LEU A 109 3.35 2.89 -8.62
N ASP A 110 3.56 1.70 -9.18
CA ASP A 110 3.75 0.47 -8.42
C ASP A 110 4.99 0.55 -7.55
N GLU A 111 6.12 1.00 -8.12
CA GLU A 111 7.36 1.21 -7.36
C GLU A 111 7.16 2.14 -6.16
N VAL A 112 6.41 3.23 -6.34
CA VAL A 112 6.12 4.17 -5.24
C VAL A 112 5.21 3.52 -4.18
N MET A 113 4.22 2.75 -4.61
CA MET A 113 3.23 2.12 -3.72
C MET A 113 3.77 0.88 -3.00
N LEU A 114 4.84 0.26 -3.52
CA LEU A 114 5.54 -0.88 -2.94
C LEU A 114 6.85 -0.48 -2.22
N MET A 115 7.14 0.82 -2.14
CA MET A 115 8.33 1.32 -1.47
C MET A 115 8.28 1.02 0.03
N HIS A 116 9.31 0.37 0.57
CA HIS A 116 9.42 0.08 2.01
C HIS A 116 10.08 1.19 2.82
N ASP A 117 9.55 1.49 4.01
CA ASP A 117 10.24 2.30 5.02
C ASP A 117 11.32 1.50 5.78
N LYS A 118 12.01 2.11 6.76
CA LYS A 118 13.05 1.41 7.54
C LYS A 118 12.52 0.26 8.40
N LYS A 119 11.22 0.18 8.62
CA LYS A 119 10.57 -0.97 9.29
C LYS A 119 10.12 -2.02 8.28
N GLY A 120 10.38 -1.84 6.99
CA GLY A 120 9.92 -2.75 5.94
C GLY A 120 8.45 -2.55 5.61
N LYS A 121 7.81 -1.45 6.00
CA LYS A 121 6.39 -1.24 5.72
C LYS A 121 6.20 -0.45 4.44
N ILE A 122 5.29 -0.90 3.58
CA ILE A 122 4.80 -0.12 2.43
C ILE A 122 3.71 0.89 2.85
N PRO A 123 3.35 1.89 2.03
CA PRO A 123 2.28 2.84 2.33
C PRO A 123 0.95 2.18 2.74
N ALA A 124 0.53 1.13 2.06
CA ALA A 124 -0.72 0.41 2.39
C ALA A 124 -0.68 -0.26 3.77
N GLN A 125 0.51 -0.57 4.31
CA GLN A 125 0.67 -1.16 5.66
C GLN A 125 0.64 -0.12 6.80
N MET A 126 0.46 1.17 6.50
CA MET A 126 0.43 2.21 7.52
C MET A 126 -0.86 2.17 8.36
N SER A 127 -2.00 1.77 7.78
CA SER A 127 -3.28 1.61 8.46
C SER A 127 -4.28 0.78 7.64
N ASP A 128 -5.31 0.23 8.28
CA ASP A 128 -6.41 -0.44 7.57
C ASP A 128 -7.06 0.46 6.52
N ASN A 129 -7.24 1.74 6.83
CA ASN A 129 -7.82 2.70 5.90
C ASN A 129 -6.93 2.93 4.69
N ALA A 130 -5.61 3.03 4.87
CA ALA A 130 -4.68 3.17 3.76
C ALA A 130 -4.72 1.94 2.84
N ALA A 131 -4.73 0.74 3.41
CA ALA A 131 -4.89 -0.49 2.63
C ALA A 131 -6.21 -0.52 1.86
N ILE A 132 -7.34 -0.21 2.51
CA ILE A 132 -8.66 -0.19 1.87
C ILE A 132 -8.69 0.85 0.73
N THR A 133 -8.19 2.07 0.97
CA THR A 133 -8.12 3.12 -0.06
C THR A 133 -7.27 2.68 -1.25
N ALA A 134 -6.08 2.11 -1.01
CA ALA A 134 -5.23 1.58 -2.09
C ALA A 134 -5.94 0.48 -2.87
N PHE A 135 -6.58 -0.47 -2.19
CA PHE A 135 -7.27 -1.59 -2.84
C PHE A 135 -8.45 -1.11 -3.69
N GLU A 136 -9.26 -0.19 -3.18
CA GLU A 136 -10.38 0.36 -3.95
C GLU A 136 -9.92 1.17 -5.16
N TYR A 137 -8.83 1.93 -5.02
CA TYR A 137 -8.24 2.68 -6.13
C TYR A 137 -7.71 1.73 -7.21
N PHE A 138 -6.91 0.75 -6.81
CA PHE A 138 -6.23 -0.17 -7.71
C PHE A 138 -7.04 -1.43 -8.05
N LYS A 139 -8.35 -1.46 -7.80
CA LYS A 139 -9.19 -2.67 -8.01
C LYS A 139 -9.18 -3.23 -9.43
N ALA A 140 -8.82 -2.41 -10.42
CA ALA A 140 -8.66 -2.83 -11.82
C ALA A 140 -7.28 -3.46 -12.11
N ARG A 141 -6.40 -3.53 -11.10
CA ARG A 141 -5.02 -4.02 -11.13
C ARG A 141 -4.80 -5.00 -9.96
N PRO A 142 -5.50 -6.16 -9.98
CA PRO A 142 -5.46 -7.13 -8.88
C PRO A 142 -4.04 -7.66 -8.60
N GLU A 143 -3.14 -7.66 -9.58
CA GLU A 143 -1.75 -8.10 -9.43
C GLU A 143 -0.98 -7.22 -8.43
N LEU A 144 -1.11 -5.89 -8.54
CA LEU A 144 -0.51 -4.94 -7.60
C LEU A 144 -1.07 -5.14 -6.18
N ILE A 145 -2.39 -5.37 -6.07
CA ILE A 145 -3.03 -5.62 -4.78
C ILE A 145 -2.50 -6.91 -4.16
N ALA A 146 -2.30 -7.96 -4.96
CA ALA A 146 -1.69 -9.20 -4.49
C ALA A 146 -0.24 -8.96 -4.02
N GLU A 147 0.56 -8.19 -4.75
CA GLU A 147 1.93 -7.83 -4.33
C GLU A 147 1.95 -7.03 -3.02
N MET A 148 1.03 -6.07 -2.86
CA MET A 148 0.87 -5.34 -1.59
C MET A 148 0.52 -6.28 -0.43
N LEU A 149 -0.36 -7.26 -0.65
CA LEU A 149 -0.80 -8.22 0.36
C LEU A 149 0.29 -9.24 0.72
N LEU A 150 1.15 -9.60 -0.25
CA LEU A 150 2.33 -10.46 -0.05
C LEU A 150 3.51 -9.71 0.59
N SER A 151 3.50 -8.37 0.57
CA SER A 151 4.55 -7.58 1.22
C SER A 151 4.55 -7.80 2.73
N LYS A 152 5.74 -8.08 3.25
CA LYS A 152 6.00 -8.26 4.68
C LYS A 152 6.90 -7.16 5.21
N ASP A 153 6.62 -6.74 6.44
CA ASP A 153 7.50 -5.85 7.18
C ASP A 153 8.69 -6.60 7.80
N ASN A 154 9.63 -5.85 8.39
CA ASN A 154 10.84 -6.44 8.98
C ASN A 154 10.57 -7.31 10.22
N GLN A 155 9.33 -7.37 10.70
CA GLN A 155 8.86 -8.25 11.78
C GLN A 155 7.98 -9.39 11.23
N ASP A 156 8.10 -9.65 9.92
CA ASP A 156 7.32 -10.63 9.18
C ASP A 156 5.81 -10.29 9.10
N GLY A 157 5.43 -9.05 9.43
CA GLY A 157 4.06 -8.55 9.46
C GLY A 157 3.47 -8.27 8.07
N SER A 158 2.32 -8.84 7.71
CA SER A 158 1.57 -8.47 6.48
C SER A 158 0.40 -7.52 6.73
N ILE A 159 -0.22 -7.03 5.66
CA ILE A 159 -1.46 -6.21 5.74
C ILE A 159 -2.57 -6.99 6.46
N LEU A 160 -2.85 -8.22 6.03
CA LEU A 160 -3.98 -8.99 6.57
C LEU A 160 -3.71 -9.53 7.98
N GLN A 161 -2.46 -9.87 8.31
CA GLN A 161 -2.09 -10.25 9.67
C GLN A 161 -2.31 -9.09 10.66
N ASN A 162 -1.99 -7.87 10.24
CA ASN A 162 -2.16 -6.67 11.07
C ASN A 162 -3.56 -6.04 10.99
N ALA A 163 -4.49 -6.65 10.25
CA ALA A 163 -5.84 -6.14 10.08
C ALA A 163 -6.54 -5.99 11.43
N SER A 164 -7.22 -4.84 11.61
CA SER A 164 -7.99 -4.55 12.83
C SER A 164 -9.51 -4.50 12.58
N THR A 165 -9.91 -4.49 11.31
CA THR A 165 -11.30 -4.35 10.88
C THR A 165 -11.70 -5.44 9.90
N VAL A 166 -12.98 -5.82 9.92
CA VAL A 166 -13.60 -6.79 8.99
C VAL A 166 -13.55 -6.30 7.54
N ARG A 167 -13.68 -4.98 7.34
CA ARG A 167 -13.78 -4.38 6.01
C ARG A 167 -12.52 -4.61 5.17
N LEU A 168 -11.34 -4.66 5.80
CA LEU A 168 -10.07 -4.84 5.09
C LEU A 168 -9.98 -6.21 4.37
N PRO A 169 -10.08 -7.37 5.06
CA PRO A 169 -10.09 -8.67 4.40
C PRO A 169 -11.25 -8.83 3.42
N GLU A 170 -12.47 -8.34 3.74
CA GLU A 170 -13.60 -8.38 2.81
C GLU A 170 -13.30 -7.64 1.49
N THR A 171 -12.66 -6.47 1.59
CA THR A 171 -12.27 -5.68 0.40
C THR A 171 -11.24 -6.43 -0.44
N ALA A 172 -10.21 -6.99 0.20
CA ALA A 172 -9.18 -7.78 -0.48
C ALA A 172 -9.77 -9.00 -1.20
N PHE A 173 -10.61 -9.78 -0.50
CA PHE A 173 -11.22 -11.00 -1.03
C PHE A 173 -12.17 -10.72 -2.19
N ARG A 174 -12.97 -9.65 -2.09
CA ARG A 174 -13.88 -9.24 -3.17
C ARG A 174 -13.12 -8.86 -4.43
N ILE A 175 -11.99 -8.16 -4.31
CA ILE A 175 -11.22 -7.71 -5.47
C ILE A 175 -10.46 -8.88 -6.10
N LEU A 176 -9.85 -9.73 -5.29
CA LEU A 176 -9.07 -10.88 -5.78
C LEU A 176 -9.93 -12.13 -6.02
N GLN A 177 -11.27 -12.02 -6.04
CA GLN A 177 -12.17 -13.16 -6.23
C GLN A 177 -11.92 -13.91 -7.56
N THR A 178 -11.37 -13.24 -8.57
CA THR A 178 -11.01 -13.83 -9.87
C THR A 178 -9.59 -14.40 -9.90
N GLU A 179 -8.82 -14.24 -8.81
CA GLU A 179 -7.43 -14.67 -8.68
C GLU A 179 -7.28 -15.69 -7.52
N PRO A 180 -7.96 -16.86 -7.60
CA PRO A 180 -8.03 -17.82 -6.49
C PRO A 180 -6.66 -18.36 -6.07
N GLU A 181 -5.75 -18.57 -7.02
CA GLU A 181 -4.38 -19.03 -6.73
C GLU A 181 -3.60 -17.99 -5.92
N LYS A 182 -3.74 -16.70 -6.26
CA LYS A 182 -3.09 -15.60 -5.52
C LYS A 182 -3.68 -15.43 -4.14
N LEU A 183 -5.00 -15.54 -3.98
CA LEU A 183 -5.62 -15.56 -2.66
C LEU A 183 -5.14 -16.74 -1.82
N ALA A 184 -5.04 -17.93 -2.41
CA ALA A 184 -4.51 -19.10 -1.71
C ALA A 184 -3.04 -18.90 -1.29
N GLU A 185 -2.21 -18.28 -2.14
CA GLU A 185 -0.83 -17.91 -1.82
C GLU A 185 -0.77 -16.96 -0.60
N ILE A 186 -1.56 -15.89 -0.62
CA ILE A 186 -1.64 -14.90 0.47
C ILE A 186 -2.12 -15.55 1.78
N LEU A 187 -3.15 -16.39 1.73
CA LEU A 187 -3.72 -17.06 2.90
C LEU A 187 -2.88 -18.23 3.42
N SER A 188 -1.93 -18.73 2.61
CA SER A 188 -0.96 -19.74 3.01
C SER A 188 0.37 -19.13 3.47
N MET A 189 0.52 -17.81 3.37
CA MET A 189 1.73 -17.11 3.78
C MET A 189 1.98 -17.30 5.28
N ASN A 190 3.14 -17.86 5.63
CA ASN A 190 3.53 -18.12 7.01
C ASN A 190 4.24 -16.89 7.62
N HIS A 191 3.81 -16.47 8.80
CA HIS A 191 4.30 -15.33 9.57
C HIS A 191 5.11 -15.75 10.80
N GLU A 192 6.20 -16.51 10.60
CA GLU A 192 7.06 -17.10 11.62
C GLU A 192 6.30 -17.57 12.89
N ASP A 193 6.44 -16.82 13.99
CA ASP A 193 5.87 -17.13 15.31
C ASP A 193 4.34 -17.17 15.35
N TYR A 194 3.67 -16.59 14.35
CA TYR A 194 2.22 -16.46 14.28
C TYR A 194 1.56 -17.42 13.28
N GLY A 195 2.35 -18.14 12.47
CA GLY A 195 1.82 -19.01 11.41
C GLY A 195 1.09 -18.22 10.31
N THR A 196 0.11 -18.83 9.66
CA THR A 196 -0.72 -18.17 8.64
C THR A 196 -1.55 -17.01 9.20
N VAL A 197 -2.06 -16.13 8.33
CA VAL A 197 -2.96 -15.03 8.72
C VAL A 197 -4.15 -15.51 9.56
N TYR A 198 -4.80 -16.62 9.19
CA TYR A 198 -5.89 -17.20 9.98
C TYR A 198 -5.42 -17.57 11.39
N LEU A 199 -4.35 -18.35 11.50
CA LEU A 199 -3.79 -18.79 12.79
C LEU A 199 -3.42 -17.60 13.68
N ALA A 200 -2.82 -16.55 13.12
CA ALA A 200 -2.49 -15.33 13.85
C ALA A 200 -3.74 -14.69 14.50
N HIS A 201 -4.84 -14.57 13.74
CA HIS A 201 -6.10 -14.03 14.25
C HIS A 201 -6.81 -14.98 15.22
N ALA A 202 -6.77 -16.29 14.96
CA ALA A 202 -7.36 -17.32 15.83
C ALA A 202 -6.67 -17.36 17.21
N MET A 203 -5.34 -17.31 17.26
CA MET A 203 -4.56 -17.28 18.51
C MET A 203 -4.87 -16.06 19.37
N GLN A 204 -5.16 -14.93 18.74
CA GLN A 204 -5.50 -13.68 19.43
C GLN A 204 -6.99 -13.61 19.85
N ASN A 205 -7.79 -14.66 19.60
CA ASN A 205 -9.25 -14.66 19.75
C ASN A 205 -9.90 -13.47 19.05
N SER A 206 -9.41 -13.13 17.86
CA SER A 206 -9.89 -12.01 17.07
C SER A 206 -11.22 -12.35 16.40
N HIS A 207 -12.14 -11.39 16.37
CA HIS A 207 -13.39 -11.47 15.62
C HIS A 207 -13.20 -11.60 14.10
N LEU A 208 -11.96 -11.45 13.60
CA LEU A 208 -11.61 -11.60 12.19
C LEU A 208 -11.36 -13.05 11.76
N ALA A 209 -11.00 -13.95 12.69
CA ALA A 209 -10.65 -15.34 12.36
C ALA A 209 -11.73 -16.06 11.52
N PRO A 210 -13.04 -15.93 11.82
CA PRO A 210 -14.09 -16.57 11.01
C PRO A 210 -14.10 -16.14 9.55
N ILE A 211 -13.79 -14.87 9.25
CA ILE A 211 -13.78 -14.35 7.86
C ILE A 211 -12.67 -15.02 7.04
N PHE A 212 -11.51 -15.23 7.66
CA PHE A 212 -10.41 -15.94 7.02
C PHE A 212 -10.74 -17.43 6.86
N GLU A 213 -11.30 -18.08 7.89
CA GLU A 213 -11.72 -19.48 7.83
C GLU A 213 -12.74 -19.72 6.71
N ASP A 214 -13.80 -18.92 6.67
CA ASP A 214 -14.85 -19.01 5.65
C ASP A 214 -14.25 -18.88 4.24
N LYS A 215 -13.34 -17.90 4.03
CA LYS A 215 -12.72 -17.71 2.72
C LYS A 215 -11.76 -18.84 2.34
N ILE A 216 -11.01 -19.38 3.31
CA ILE A 216 -10.12 -20.53 3.09
C ILE A 216 -10.93 -21.76 2.66
N VAL A 217 -12.06 -22.02 3.33
CA VAL A 217 -12.94 -23.14 2.99
C VAL A 217 -13.56 -22.94 1.61
N GLU A 218 -14.11 -21.76 1.34
CA GLU A 218 -14.69 -21.40 0.04
C GLU A 218 -13.69 -21.65 -1.10
N LEU A 219 -12.44 -21.17 -0.94
CA LEU A 219 -11.39 -21.37 -1.94
C LEU A 219 -11.04 -22.86 -2.10
N ALA A 220 -10.95 -23.61 -1.00
CA ALA A 220 -10.54 -25.00 -1.05
C ALA A 220 -11.61 -25.94 -1.66
N THR A 221 -12.89 -25.63 -1.52
CA THR A 221 -13.99 -26.53 -1.94
C THR A 221 -14.78 -26.06 -3.16
N ASP A 222 -14.92 -24.75 -3.34
CA ASP A 222 -15.91 -24.17 -4.26
C ASP A 222 -15.28 -23.31 -5.37
N SER A 223 -13.95 -23.14 -5.37
CA SER A 223 -13.23 -22.38 -6.40
C SER A 223 -12.54 -23.28 -7.44
N ASP A 224 -12.06 -22.68 -8.53
CA ASP A 224 -11.28 -23.35 -9.57
C ASP A 224 -9.83 -23.70 -9.13
N LEU A 225 -9.53 -23.62 -7.83
CA LEU A 225 -8.23 -23.93 -7.27
C LEU A 225 -7.89 -25.42 -7.49
N PRO A 226 -6.69 -25.76 -8.01
CA PRO A 226 -6.30 -27.15 -8.16
C PRO A 226 -6.34 -27.91 -6.83
N VAL A 227 -6.79 -29.17 -6.85
CA VAL A 227 -6.97 -30.01 -5.64
C VAL A 227 -5.73 -30.03 -4.75
N GLU A 228 -4.54 -30.10 -5.34
CA GLU A 228 -3.28 -30.04 -4.58
C GLU A 228 -3.06 -28.71 -3.85
N GLN A 229 -3.45 -27.60 -4.47
CA GLN A 229 -3.37 -26.27 -3.85
C GLN A 229 -4.44 -26.11 -2.77
N SER A 230 -5.66 -26.64 -2.98
CA SER A 230 -6.72 -26.67 -1.95
C SER A 230 -6.27 -27.44 -0.70
N ILE A 231 -5.64 -28.61 -0.88
CA ILE A 231 -5.08 -29.39 0.23
C ILE A 231 -4.00 -28.58 0.97
N LYS A 232 -3.03 -28.00 0.24
CA LYS A 232 -1.97 -27.19 0.85
C LYS A 232 -2.51 -25.99 1.63
N LEU A 233 -3.55 -25.32 1.10
CA LEU A 233 -4.18 -24.19 1.75
C LEU A 233 -4.81 -24.59 3.09
N LEU A 234 -5.58 -25.68 3.11
CA LEU A 234 -6.21 -26.21 4.33
C LEU A 234 -5.16 -26.69 5.35
N GLU A 235 -4.14 -27.42 4.89
CA GLU A 235 -3.06 -27.93 5.73
C GLU A 235 -2.22 -26.79 6.35
N ALA A 236 -1.86 -25.77 5.57
CA ALA A 236 -1.12 -24.61 6.07
C ALA A 236 -1.84 -23.88 7.20
N ASN A 237 -3.17 -23.85 7.14
CA ASN A 237 -4.03 -23.18 8.12
C ASN A 237 -4.53 -24.12 9.25
N ASN A 238 -4.14 -25.40 9.25
CA ASN A 238 -4.63 -26.42 10.18
C ASN A 238 -6.17 -26.55 10.22
N LEU A 239 -6.82 -26.43 9.07
CA LEU A 239 -8.28 -26.38 8.94
C LEU A 239 -8.84 -27.66 8.30
N HIS A 240 -9.98 -28.12 8.84
CA HIS A 240 -10.84 -29.19 8.30
C HIS A 240 -10.10 -30.43 7.74
N PRO A 241 -9.39 -31.20 8.59
CA PRO A 241 -8.66 -32.40 8.14
C PRO A 241 -9.52 -33.42 7.39
N GLN A 242 -10.82 -33.50 7.70
CA GLN A 242 -11.77 -34.35 6.98
C GLN A 242 -11.98 -33.94 5.51
N ILE A 243 -11.88 -32.64 5.19
CA ILE A 243 -11.97 -32.14 3.81
C ILE A 243 -10.67 -32.49 3.08
N VAL A 244 -9.52 -32.34 3.74
CA VAL A 244 -8.22 -32.74 3.20
C VAL A 244 -8.20 -34.22 2.82
N GLU A 245 -8.65 -35.12 3.71
CA GLU A 245 -8.73 -36.56 3.43
C GLU A 245 -9.59 -36.85 2.19
N PHE A 246 -10.75 -36.19 2.07
CA PHE A 246 -11.64 -36.34 0.94
C PHE A 246 -10.98 -35.91 -0.38
N LEU A 247 -10.36 -34.72 -0.41
CA LEU A 247 -9.65 -34.19 -1.58
C LEU A 247 -8.48 -35.10 -1.99
N GLN A 248 -7.73 -35.65 -1.02
CA GLN A 248 -6.65 -36.60 -1.29
C GLN A 248 -7.15 -37.91 -1.91
N MET A 249 -8.36 -38.36 -1.57
CA MET A 249 -8.97 -39.53 -2.21
C MET A 249 -9.40 -39.24 -3.65
N GLN A 250 -9.92 -38.04 -3.92
CA GLN A 250 -10.27 -37.63 -5.28
C GLN A 250 -9.04 -37.56 -6.19
N ASN A 251 -7.92 -37.03 -5.70
CA ASN A 251 -6.70 -36.84 -6.51
C ASN A 251 -5.97 -38.16 -6.87
N LYS A 252 -6.35 -39.29 -6.23
CA LYS A 252 -5.75 -40.61 -6.50
C LYS A 252 -6.52 -41.44 -7.53
N ASN A 253 -7.70 -40.99 -7.95
CA ASN A 253 -8.58 -41.67 -8.91
C ASN A 253 -8.57 -40.97 -10.27
#